data_AF-A0A4Q2RZJ1-F1
#
_entry.id   AF-A0A4Q2RZJ1-F1
#
_cell.length_a   1.000
_cell.length_b   1.000
_cell.length_c   1.000
_cell.angle_alpha   90.00
_cell.angle_beta   90.00
_cell.angle_gamma   90.00
#
_symmetry.space_group_name_H-M   'P 1'
#
loop_
_entity.id
_entity.type
_entity.pdbx_description
1 polymer ?
#
loop_
_entity_poly.entity_id
_entity_poly.type
_entity_poly.pdbx_seq_one_letter_code
_entity_poly.pdbx_strand_id
1 'polypeptide(L)'
;MSEYKSVVVSKGRGGWGGPLTVLPTDDRPLVASITGGGIHPVAQRIADLTGGQAFDGFKSSAPFDKIAVAVIDCGGTARVGVYPMKKVLTVDVHATSPAGPLAQFITEELFVSGVKPEDVQET
;
A
#
# COMPACT_ATOMS: atom_id res chain seq x y z
N MET A 1 23.76 -5.64 -0.60
CA MET A 1 22.57 -5.12 -1.32
C MET A 1 21.46 -6.09 -1.00
N SER A 2 20.36 -5.62 -0.44
CA SER A 2 19.19 -6.47 -0.21
C SER A 2 18.63 -6.86 -1.58
N GLU A 3 18.48 -8.15 -1.88
CA GLU A 3 17.79 -8.58 -3.10
C GLU A 3 16.30 -8.33 -2.92
N TYR A 4 15.81 -7.18 -3.41
CA TYR A 4 14.38 -6.91 -3.42
C TYR A 4 13.68 -7.77 -4.47
N LYS A 5 12.50 -8.26 -4.11
CA LYS A 5 11.62 -9.00 -5.00
C LYS A 5 10.34 -8.21 -5.23
N SER A 6 9.71 -8.46 -6.38
CA SER A 6 8.39 -7.93 -6.67
C SER A 6 7.30 -8.83 -6.11
N VAL A 7 6.22 -8.22 -5.65
CA VAL A 7 4.97 -8.90 -5.32
C VAL A 7 3.81 -8.27 -6.09
N VAL A 8 2.80 -9.08 -6.35
CA VAL A 8 1.51 -8.63 -6.89
C VAL A 8 0.51 -8.59 -5.75
N VAL A 9 -0.14 -7.43 -5.60
CA VAL A 9 -1.21 -7.18 -4.63
C VAL A 9 -2.52 -7.05 -5.40
N SER A 10 -3.40 -8.03 -5.24
CA SER A 10 -4.71 -8.03 -5.89
C SER A 10 -5.78 -7.45 -4.98
N LYS A 11 -6.87 -6.95 -5.56
CA LYS A 11 -8.04 -6.51 -4.79
C LYS A 11 -8.68 -7.70 -4.08
N GLY A 12 -8.98 -7.53 -2.80
CA GLY A 12 -9.72 -8.56 -2.08
C GLY A 12 -11.23 -8.51 -2.36
N ARG A 13 -11.99 -9.32 -1.63
CA ARG A 13 -13.43 -9.45 -1.85
C ARG A 13 -14.16 -8.12 -1.62
N GLY A 14 -14.83 -7.62 -2.66
CA GLY A 14 -15.55 -6.35 -2.64
C GLY A 14 -14.64 -5.12 -2.78
N GLY A 15 -13.34 -5.33 -2.96
CA GLY A 15 -12.37 -4.27 -3.25
C GLY A 15 -12.37 -3.82 -4.71
N TRP A 16 -11.68 -2.71 -4.95
CA TRP A 16 -11.55 -2.00 -6.22
C TRP A 16 -10.07 -1.76 -6.54
N GLY A 17 -9.76 -1.53 -7.82
CA GLY A 17 -8.42 -1.19 -8.29
C GLY A 17 -7.49 -2.40 -8.42
N GLY A 18 -6.21 -2.11 -8.63
CA GLY A 18 -5.17 -3.10 -8.85
C GLY A 18 -5.41 -4.03 -10.04
N PRO A 19 -4.62 -5.11 -10.17
CA PRO A 19 -3.54 -5.49 -9.24
C PRO A 19 -2.36 -4.50 -9.28
N LEU A 20 -1.71 -4.31 -8.13
CA LEU A 20 -0.49 -3.50 -8.04
C LEU A 20 0.74 -4.38 -7.97
N THR A 21 1.76 -4.06 -8.77
CA THR A 21 3.09 -4.66 -8.63
C THR A 21 3.95 -3.78 -7.73
N VAL A 22 4.29 -4.29 -6.54
CA VAL A 22 5.15 -3.61 -5.57
C VAL A 22 6.55 -4.18 -5.67
N LEU A 23 7.51 -3.34 -6.03
CA LEU A 23 8.94 -3.65 -6.03
C LEU A 23 9.68 -2.56 -5.24
N PRO A 24 10.07 -2.82 -3.99
CA PRO A 24 10.93 -1.91 -3.25
C PRO A 24 12.30 -1.76 -3.92
N THR A 25 12.94 -0.63 -3.64
CA THR A 25 14.29 -0.33 -4.11
C THR A 25 15.10 0.30 -2.97
N ASP A 26 16.40 0.48 -3.15
CA ASP A 26 17.21 1.19 -2.15
C ASP A 26 16.76 2.65 -1.95
N ASP A 27 16.18 3.27 -2.97
CA ASP A 27 15.59 4.60 -2.87
C ASP A 27 14.24 4.59 -2.14
N ARG A 28 13.44 3.54 -2.35
CA ARG A 28 12.10 3.34 -1.76
C ARG A 28 12.03 1.99 -1.02
N PRO A 29 12.72 1.83 0.12
CA PRO A 29 12.75 0.55 0.81
C PRO A 29 11.53 0.34 1.72
N LEU A 30 10.76 1.40 1.99
CA LEU A 30 9.79 1.40 3.08
C LEU A 30 8.41 0.92 2.65
N VAL A 31 7.83 0.06 3.48
CA VAL A 31 6.42 -0.38 3.44
C VAL A 31 5.72 0.28 4.62
N ALA A 32 4.96 1.34 4.36
CA ALA A 32 4.34 2.13 5.43
C ALA A 32 3.03 1.48 5.88
N SER A 33 2.85 1.23 7.18
CA SER A 33 1.57 0.78 7.76
C SER A 33 0.87 1.93 8.48
N ILE A 34 -0.26 2.38 7.95
CA ILE A 34 -1.08 3.47 8.49
C ILE A 34 -2.48 2.93 8.83
N THR A 35 -2.52 2.01 9.80
CA THR A 35 -3.71 1.23 10.17
C THR A 35 -4.17 1.46 11.60
N GLY A 36 -3.79 2.60 12.21
CA GLY A 36 -4.12 2.93 13.61
C GLY A 36 -3.03 2.52 14.62
N GLY A 37 -1.89 2.02 14.13
CA GLY A 37 -0.70 1.72 14.93
C GLY A 37 -0.26 0.27 14.82
N GLY A 38 1.03 0.02 15.06
CA GLY A 38 1.67 -1.26 14.79
C GLY A 38 1.88 -1.51 13.29
N ILE A 39 2.28 -2.74 12.95
CA ILE A 39 2.45 -3.16 11.57
C ILE A 39 1.29 -4.09 11.22
N HIS A 40 0.45 -3.68 10.28
CA HIS A 40 -0.65 -4.51 9.80
C HIS A 40 -0.12 -5.78 9.10
N PRO A 41 -0.79 -6.95 9.22
CA PRO A 41 -0.36 -8.19 8.58
C PRO A 41 -0.14 -8.08 7.07
N VAL A 42 -0.93 -7.27 6.36
CA VAL A 42 -0.74 -6.99 4.92
C VAL A 42 0.59 -6.27 4.66
N ALA A 43 0.93 -5.28 5.48
CA ALA A 43 2.19 -4.54 5.36
C ALA A 43 3.38 -5.45 5.69
N GLN A 44 3.26 -6.24 6.75
CA GLN A 44 4.29 -7.22 7.12
C GLN A 44 4.49 -8.25 5.99
N ARG A 45 3.41 -8.80 5.45
CA ARG A 45 3.46 -9.78 4.35
C ARG A 45 4.16 -9.22 3.11
N ILE A 46 3.86 -7.98 2.72
CA ILE A 46 4.55 -7.33 1.60
C ILE A 46 6.05 -7.19 1.92
N ALA A 47 6.41 -6.71 3.11
CA ALA A 47 7.81 -6.57 3.51
C ALA A 47 8.56 -7.92 3.49
N ASP A 48 7.96 -8.97 4.06
CA ASP A 48 8.56 -10.31 4.13
C ASP A 48 8.86 -10.89 2.75
N LEU A 49 7.94 -10.74 1.80
CA LEU A 49 8.08 -11.27 0.45
C LEU A 49 9.00 -10.41 -0.43
N THR A 50 8.96 -9.09 -0.26
CA THR A 50 9.72 -8.16 -1.10
C THR A 50 11.13 -7.88 -0.59
N GLY A 51 11.42 -8.16 0.68
CA GLY A 51 12.65 -7.71 1.36
C GLY A 51 12.60 -6.23 1.80
N GLY A 52 11.44 -5.58 1.67
CA GLY A 52 11.20 -4.20 2.13
C GLY A 52 11.16 -4.08 3.66
N GLN A 53 11.15 -2.83 4.14
CA GLN A 53 11.12 -2.53 5.57
C GLN A 53 9.74 -2.02 5.98
N ALA A 54 8.97 -2.86 6.67
CA ALA A 54 7.70 -2.44 7.25
C ALA A 54 7.93 -1.52 8.46
N PHE A 55 7.22 -0.40 8.50
CA PHE A 55 7.24 0.49 9.66
C PHE A 55 5.84 1.03 9.99
N ASP A 56 5.65 1.42 11.24
CA ASP A 56 4.43 2.07 11.72
C ASP A 56 4.42 3.53 11.25
N GLY A 57 3.73 3.77 10.13
CA GLY A 57 3.52 5.09 9.53
C GLY A 57 2.38 5.88 10.18
N PHE A 58 1.74 5.33 11.21
CA PHE A 58 0.78 6.06 12.04
C PHE A 58 1.48 6.77 13.20
N LYS A 59 2.48 6.13 13.81
CA LYS A 59 3.30 6.71 14.91
C LYS A 59 4.54 7.46 14.42
N SER A 60 5.02 7.15 13.23
CA SER A 60 6.17 7.79 12.60
C SER A 60 5.81 8.23 11.19
N SER A 61 6.64 9.05 10.57
CA SER A 61 6.46 9.49 9.19
C SER A 61 7.75 9.37 8.42
N ALA A 62 7.64 8.98 7.15
CA ALA A 62 8.73 9.01 6.20
C ALA A 62 8.37 9.90 5.01
N PRO A 63 9.35 10.49 4.32
CA PRO A 63 9.14 11.15 3.04
C PRO A 63 8.48 10.21 2.01
N PHE A 64 7.54 10.73 1.20
CA PHE A 64 6.81 9.92 0.21
C PHE A 64 7.73 9.26 -0.83
N ASP A 65 8.86 9.90 -1.16
CA ASP A 65 9.88 9.40 -2.08
C ASP A 65 10.72 8.24 -1.51
N LYS A 66 10.54 7.90 -0.23
CA LYS A 66 11.15 6.73 0.43
C LYS A 66 10.18 5.54 0.59
N ILE A 67 8.90 5.73 0.25
CA ILE A 67 7.86 4.72 0.44
C ILE A 67 7.62 3.97 -0.88
N ALA A 68 7.81 2.65 -0.87
CA ALA A 68 7.42 1.79 -2.00
C ALA A 68 5.91 1.64 -2.08
N VAL A 69 5.28 1.38 -0.94
CA VAL A 69 3.83 1.19 -0.82
C VAL A 69 3.34 1.62 0.56
N ALA A 70 2.15 2.23 0.59
CA ALA A 70 1.43 2.58 1.81
C ALA A 70 0.24 1.64 2.00
N VAL A 71 0.22 0.92 3.12
CA VAL A 71 -0.90 0.09 3.57
C VAL A 71 -1.73 0.90 4.55
N ILE A 72 -2.97 1.22 4.18
CA ILE A 72 -3.85 2.07 4.97
C ILE A 72 -5.10 1.30 5.42
N ASP A 73 -5.74 1.79 6.48
CA ASP A 73 -7.09 1.39 6.86
C ASP A 73 -7.98 2.64 6.84
N CYS A 74 -8.67 2.83 5.72
CA CYS A 74 -9.43 4.06 5.49
C CYS A 74 -10.63 3.84 4.56
N GLY A 75 -11.84 3.66 5.12
CA GLY A 75 -13.08 3.48 4.35
C GLY A 75 -13.59 4.70 3.55
N GLY A 76 -12.77 5.32 2.68
CA GLY A 76 -13.20 6.31 1.69
C GLY A 76 -12.97 7.78 2.03
N THR A 77 -12.08 8.10 2.98
CA THR A 77 -11.76 9.51 3.34
C THR A 77 -10.43 9.99 2.74
N ALA A 78 -9.82 11.05 3.27
CA ALA A 78 -8.69 11.74 2.62
C ALA A 78 -7.46 10.85 2.33
N ARG A 79 -7.15 9.87 3.19
CA ARG A 79 -5.93 9.04 3.07
C ARG A 79 -5.90 8.18 1.81
N VAL A 80 -7.08 7.79 1.30
CA VAL A 80 -7.23 6.97 0.09
C VAL A 80 -6.71 7.70 -1.16
N GLY A 81 -6.74 9.04 -1.16
CA GLY A 81 -6.28 9.86 -2.30
C GLY A 81 -4.94 10.56 -2.14
N VAL A 82 -4.44 10.76 -0.91
CA VAL A 82 -3.17 11.51 -0.68
C VAL A 82 -1.96 10.76 -1.21
N TYR A 83 -1.85 9.46 -0.95
CA TYR A 83 -0.70 8.65 -1.41
C TYR A 83 -0.70 8.46 -2.94
N PRO A 84 -1.83 8.13 -3.59
CA PRO A 84 -1.88 8.09 -5.06
C PRO A 84 -1.56 9.45 -5.70
N MET A 85 -2.03 10.56 -5.12
CA MET A 85 -1.68 11.92 -5.59
C MET A 85 -0.16 12.17 -5.56
N LYS A 86 0.55 11.57 -4.60
CA LYS A 86 2.02 11.62 -4.47
C LYS A 86 2.73 10.52 -5.27
N LYS A 87 2.00 9.76 -6.10
CA LYS A 87 2.51 8.61 -6.87
C LYS A 87 3.14 7.51 -6.00
N VAL A 88 2.57 7.32 -4.82
CA VAL A 88 2.91 6.21 -3.92
C VAL A 88 1.84 5.14 -4.07
N LEU A 89 2.26 3.91 -4.32
CA LEU A 89 1.35 2.76 -4.39
C LEU A 89 0.59 2.64 -3.08
N THR A 90 -0.71 2.41 -3.16
CA THR A 90 -1.59 2.46 -1.99
C THR A 90 -2.45 1.21 -1.93
N VAL A 91 -2.38 0.52 -0.81
CA VAL A 91 -3.12 -0.70 -0.51
C VAL A 91 -4.06 -0.38 0.65
N ASP A 92 -5.35 -0.43 0.42
CA ASP A 92 -6.34 -0.29 1.48
C ASP A 92 -6.83 -1.66 1.93
N VAL A 93 -6.79 -1.89 3.24
CA VAL A 93 -7.33 -3.13 3.83
C VAL A 93 -8.85 -3.06 3.94
N HIS A 94 -9.41 -1.85 3.88
CA HIS A 94 -10.84 -1.63 3.78
C HIS A 94 -11.31 -1.76 2.33
N ALA A 95 -12.44 -2.43 2.09
CA ALA A 95 -13.04 -2.50 0.77
C ALA A 95 -13.71 -1.16 0.44
N THR A 96 -13.04 -0.33 -0.36
CA THR A 96 -13.52 0.99 -0.76
C THR A 96 -13.33 1.24 -2.25
N SER A 97 -14.22 2.04 -2.82
CA SER A 97 -14.09 2.56 -4.19
C SER A 97 -13.71 4.04 -4.18
N PRO A 98 -13.17 4.58 -5.28
CA PRO A 98 -12.83 6.00 -5.39
C PRO A 98 -14.02 6.90 -5.04
N ALA A 99 -13.81 7.82 -4.10
CA ALA A 99 -14.82 8.79 -3.66
C ALA A 99 -14.16 10.09 -3.17
N GLY A 100 -14.93 11.18 -3.17
CA GLY A 100 -14.49 12.48 -2.66
C GLY A 100 -13.59 13.28 -3.61
N PRO A 101 -13.02 14.41 -3.14
CA PRO A 101 -12.34 15.40 -3.99
C PRO A 101 -11.03 14.87 -4.62
N LEU A 102 -10.43 13.83 -4.02
CA LEU A 102 -9.20 13.22 -4.50
C LEU A 102 -9.43 11.98 -5.39
N ALA A 103 -10.69 11.64 -5.70
CA ALA A 103 -11.03 10.45 -6.49
C ALA A 103 -10.29 10.35 -7.83
N GLN A 104 -10.01 11.49 -8.47
CA GLN A 104 -9.27 11.58 -9.73
C GLN A 104 -7.83 11.01 -9.65
N PHE A 105 -7.24 10.94 -8.47
CA PHE A 105 -5.90 10.37 -8.25
C PHE A 105 -5.94 8.88 -7.89
N ILE A 106 -7.11 8.36 -7.52
CA ILE A 106 -7.30 6.97 -7.10
C ILE A 106 -7.51 6.13 -8.38
N THR A 107 -6.40 5.78 -9.04
CA THR A 107 -6.40 4.99 -10.28
C THR A 107 -6.05 3.53 -9.99
N GLU A 108 -6.43 2.62 -10.89
CA GLU A 108 -6.12 1.19 -10.76
C GLU A 108 -4.60 0.91 -10.74
N GLU A 109 -3.80 1.82 -11.32
CA GLU A 109 -2.33 1.75 -11.34
C GLU A 109 -1.66 2.12 -10.01
N LEU A 110 -2.35 2.88 -9.16
CA LEU A 110 -1.79 3.41 -7.91
C LEU A 110 -2.52 2.91 -6.66
N PHE A 111 -3.69 2.32 -6.82
CA PHE A 111 -4.57 1.99 -5.70
C PHE A 111 -5.23 0.62 -5.87
N VAL A 112 -5.29 -0.12 -4.76
CA VAL A 112 -6.02 -1.37 -4.62
C VAL A 112 -6.64 -1.46 -3.22
N SER A 113 -7.85 -1.99 -3.10
CA SER A 113 -8.58 -2.02 -1.83
C SER A 113 -9.15 -3.40 -1.46
N GLY A 114 -9.64 -3.49 -0.22
CA GLY A 114 -10.19 -4.70 0.38
C GLY A 114 -9.15 -5.80 0.60
N VAL A 115 -7.87 -5.45 0.61
CA VAL A 115 -6.76 -6.41 0.54
C VAL A 115 -6.55 -7.12 1.87
N LYS A 116 -6.37 -8.44 1.78
CA LYS A 116 -5.97 -9.32 2.87
C LYS A 116 -4.58 -9.92 2.61
N PRO A 117 -3.94 -10.53 3.61
CA PRO A 117 -2.62 -11.15 3.41
C PRO A 117 -2.57 -12.23 2.33
N GLU A 118 -3.69 -12.93 2.09
CA GLU A 118 -3.85 -13.94 1.02
C GLU A 118 -3.86 -13.36 -0.40
N ASP A 119 -4.16 -12.08 -0.55
CA ASP A 119 -4.19 -11.37 -1.83
C ASP A 119 -2.81 -10.83 -2.25
N VAL A 120 -1.77 -11.08 -1.44
CA VAL A 120 -0.37 -10.67 -1.67
C VAL A 120 0.46 -11.90 -2.05
N GLN A 121 0.93 -11.92 -3.29
CA GLN A 121 1.64 -13.08 -3.87
C GLN A 121 2.96 -12.64 -4.51
N GLU A 122 3.96 -13.53 -4.49
CA GLU A 122 5.19 -13.33 -5.26
C GLU A 122 4.86 -13.33 -6.77
N THR A 123 5.66 -12.62 -7.56
CA THR A 123 5.47 -12.51 -9.01
C THR A 123 6.03 -13.72 -9.75
#